data_AF-A0A2S9XX23-F1
#
_entry.id   AF-A0A2S9XX23-F1
#
_cell.length_a   1.000
_cell.length_b   1.000
_cell.length_c   1.000
_cell.angle_alpha   90.00
_cell.angle_beta   90.00
_cell.angle_gamma   90.00
#
_symmetry.space_group_name_H-M   'P 1'
#
loop_
_entity.id
_entity.type
_entity.pdbx_description
1 polymer ?
#
loop_
_entity_poly.entity_id
_entity_poly.type
_entity_poly.pdbx_seq_one_letter_code
_entity_poly.pdbx_strand_id
1 'polypeptide(L)'
;MVRWCRDSDRQDLIDDGWIAPHSAHSRGRAIDVGLARSDGQAVEMGSAWDQFDSSSYLRGVEGPALDRRLQLRAEMVRVGFKPYAREWWHFGFDGGADVPVRDVAYACRDR
;
A
#
# COMPACT_ATOMS: atom_id res chain seq x y z
N MET A 1 -5.00 -8.90 -8.16
CA MET A 1 -5.02 -9.68 -6.91
C MET A 1 -6.34 -10.42 -6.69
N VAL A 2 -7.51 -9.83 -6.97
CA VAL A 2 -8.83 -10.48 -6.79
C VAL A 2 -8.92 -11.89 -7.42
N ARG A 3 -8.48 -12.04 -8.66
CA ARG A 3 -8.46 -13.36 -9.33
C ARG A 3 -7.58 -14.36 -8.58
N TRP A 4 -6.38 -13.96 -8.20
CA TRP A 4 -5.46 -14.81 -7.43
C TRP A 4 -6.07 -15.24 -6.09
N CYS A 5 -6.76 -14.34 -5.38
CA CYS A 5 -7.45 -14.67 -4.13
C CYS A 5 -8.49 -15.78 -4.35
N ARG A 6 -9.29 -15.69 -5.42
CA ARG A 6 -10.27 -16.73 -5.76
C ARG A 6 -9.60 -18.04 -6.16
N ASP A 7 -8.54 -17.97 -6.95
CA ASP A 7 -7.82 -19.13 -7.47
C ASP A 7 -6.99 -19.85 -6.36
N SER A 8 -6.70 -19.17 -5.25
CA SER A 8 -5.85 -19.67 -4.16
C SER A 8 -6.60 -19.89 -2.84
N ASP A 9 -7.93 -19.89 -2.86
CA ASP A 9 -8.79 -20.05 -1.67
C ASP A 9 -8.50 -19.00 -0.57
N ARG A 10 -8.22 -17.76 -1.01
CA ARG A 10 -7.95 -16.59 -0.16
C ARG A 10 -9.03 -15.51 -0.27
N GLN A 11 -10.29 -15.95 -0.32
CA GLN A 11 -11.46 -15.06 -0.36
C GLN A 11 -11.55 -14.20 0.91
N ASP A 12 -11.03 -14.70 2.04
CA ASP A 12 -10.86 -13.98 3.31
C ASP A 12 -10.20 -12.60 3.11
N LEU A 13 -9.18 -12.52 2.25
CA LEU A 13 -8.46 -11.27 2.02
C LEU A 13 -9.30 -10.21 1.30
N ILE A 14 -10.26 -10.63 0.47
CA ILE A 14 -11.20 -9.71 -0.18
C ILE A 14 -12.25 -9.27 0.85
N ASP A 15 -12.80 -10.23 1.59
CA ASP A 15 -13.90 -10.02 2.53
C ASP A 15 -13.48 -9.15 3.72
N ASP A 16 -12.25 -9.34 4.21
CA ASP A 16 -11.65 -8.54 5.26
C ASP A 16 -11.19 -7.15 4.78
N GLY A 17 -11.22 -6.91 3.47
CA GLY A 17 -10.93 -5.61 2.85
C GLY A 17 -9.44 -5.32 2.64
N TRP A 18 -8.57 -6.33 2.74
CA TRP A 18 -7.16 -6.22 2.38
C TRP A 18 -6.97 -6.13 0.85
N ILE A 19 -7.75 -6.89 0.10
CA ILE A 19 -7.72 -6.89 -1.37
C ILE A 19 -8.98 -6.25 -1.92
N ALA A 20 -8.86 -4.99 -2.33
CA ALA A 20 -9.98 -4.23 -2.86
C ALA A 20 -10.35 -4.67 -4.29
N PRO A 21 -11.62 -5.04 -4.56
CA PRO A 21 -12.09 -5.31 -5.93
C PRO A 21 -11.99 -4.09 -6.87
N HIS A 22 -11.99 -2.89 -6.29
CA HIS A 22 -11.91 -1.62 -7.02
C HIS A 22 -10.79 -0.73 -6.46
N SER A 23 -9.54 -1.18 -6.64
CA SER A 23 -8.36 -0.54 -6.06
C SER A 23 -8.09 0.89 -6.58
N ALA A 24 -7.64 1.77 -5.69
CA ALA A 24 -7.15 3.11 -6.05
C ALA A 24 -5.84 3.05 -6.87
N HIS A 25 -5.06 1.98 -6.72
CA HIS A 25 -3.88 1.72 -7.55
C HIS A 25 -4.23 1.60 -9.03
N SER A 26 -5.35 0.93 -9.36
CA SER A 26 -5.85 0.81 -10.74
C SER A 26 -6.31 2.13 -11.35
N ARG A 27 -6.35 3.23 -10.57
CA ARG A 27 -6.66 4.59 -11.03
C ARG A 27 -5.45 5.51 -11.05
N GLY A 28 -4.26 5.01 -10.71
CA GLY A 28 -3.06 5.83 -10.53
C GLY A 28 -3.18 6.82 -9.36
N ARG A 29 -4.02 6.48 -8.37
CA ARG A 29 -4.35 7.36 -7.23
C ARG A 29 -3.87 6.79 -5.89
N ALA A 30 -3.05 5.76 -5.90
CA ALA A 30 -2.41 5.23 -4.71
C ALA A 30 -0.97 4.85 -5.00
N ILE A 31 -0.16 4.85 -3.95
CA ILE A 31 1.22 4.38 -3.95
C ILE A 31 1.48 3.60 -2.67
N ASP A 32 2.36 2.62 -2.79
CA ASP A 32 2.89 1.84 -1.67
C ASP A 32 4.38 2.20 -1.54
N VAL A 33 4.78 2.78 -0.41
CA VAL A 33 6.11 3.35 -0.21
C VAL A 33 6.66 3.11 1.19
N GLY A 34 7.99 3.04 1.29
CA GLY A 34 8.71 2.81 2.53
C GLY A 34 9.97 3.67 2.61
N LEU A 35 10.60 3.70 3.78
CA LEU A 35 11.83 4.45 3.97
C LEU A 35 13.05 3.62 3.55
N ALA A 36 14.01 4.29 2.92
CA ALA A 36 15.32 3.76 2.62
C ALA A 36 16.40 4.73 3.09
N ARG A 37 17.59 4.19 3.38
CA ARG A 37 18.79 4.99 3.61
C ARG A 37 19.27 5.59 2.29
N SER A 38 20.18 6.56 2.37
CA SER A 38 20.77 7.22 1.20
C SER A 38 21.56 6.28 0.28
N ASP A 39 21.99 5.13 0.79
CA ASP A 39 22.61 4.05 0.01
C ASP A 39 21.59 3.11 -0.67
N GLY A 40 20.29 3.44 -0.59
CA GLY A 40 19.20 2.67 -1.17
C GLY A 40 18.75 1.47 -0.33
N GLN A 41 19.37 1.20 0.83
CA GLN A 41 18.96 0.08 1.67
C GLN A 41 17.64 0.40 2.38
N ALA A 42 16.62 -0.42 2.12
CA ALA A 42 15.33 -0.32 2.80
C ALA A 42 15.51 -0.44 4.32
N VAL A 43 14.77 0.37 5.06
CA VAL A 43 14.78 0.34 6.52
C VAL A 43 13.65 -0.56 7.01
N GLU A 44 13.90 -1.25 8.12
CA GLU A 44 12.92 -2.08 8.81
C GLU A 44 11.75 -1.22 9.32
N MET A 45 10.53 -1.65 9.02
CA MET A 45 9.28 -0.93 9.32
C MET A 45 8.36 -1.69 10.27
N GLY A 46 8.74 -2.82 10.84
CA GLY A 46 8.04 -3.60 11.88
C GLY A 46 7.14 -4.73 11.35
N SER A 47 6.89 -4.78 10.05
CA SER A 47 6.19 -5.89 9.38
C SER A 47 6.64 -5.99 7.93
N ALA A 48 6.41 -7.14 7.31
CA ALA A 48 6.66 -7.30 5.88
C ALA A 48 5.64 -6.50 5.05
N TRP A 49 5.99 -6.25 3.79
CA TRP A 49 5.04 -5.82 2.77
C TRP A 49 3.95 -6.88 2.59
N ASP A 50 2.72 -6.45 2.31
CA ASP A 50 1.56 -7.33 2.09
C ASP A 50 1.31 -8.33 3.24
N GLN A 51 1.70 -7.97 4.46
CA GLN A 51 1.34 -8.71 5.66
C GLN A 51 -0.09 -8.35 6.09
N PHE A 52 -1.04 -9.24 5.89
CA PHE A 52 -2.48 -8.97 6.10
C PHE A 52 -2.95 -9.26 7.52
N ASP A 53 -2.30 -8.65 8.51
CA ASP A 53 -2.67 -8.74 9.91
C ASP A 53 -2.48 -7.38 10.64
N SER A 54 -2.79 -7.35 11.94
CA SER A 54 -2.74 -6.12 12.73
C SER A 54 -1.34 -5.49 12.81
N SER A 55 -0.26 -6.24 12.58
CA SER A 55 1.10 -5.69 12.55
C SER A 55 1.33 -4.73 11.39
N SER A 56 0.48 -4.75 10.35
CA SER A 56 0.56 -3.79 9.24
C SER A 56 -0.13 -2.46 9.51
N TYR A 57 -0.93 -2.37 10.58
CA TYR A 57 -1.57 -1.13 10.97
C TYR A 57 -0.51 -0.13 11.42
N LEU A 58 -0.74 1.18 11.27
CA LEU A 58 0.25 2.20 11.67
C LEU A 58 0.82 1.97 13.08
N ARG A 59 -0.06 1.63 14.05
CA ARG A 59 0.29 1.36 15.45
C ARG A 59 0.22 -0.13 15.80
N GLY A 60 0.39 -1.01 14.81
CA GLY A 60 0.50 -2.46 15.00
C GLY A 60 1.86 -2.93 15.54
N VAL A 61 2.80 -2.00 15.66
CA VAL A 61 4.19 -2.23 16.09
C VAL A 61 4.60 -1.15 17.08
N GLU A 62 5.68 -1.41 17.81
CA GLU A 62 6.25 -0.51 18.81
C GLU A 62 7.72 -0.18 18.51
N GLY A 63 8.30 0.72 19.31
CA GLY A 63 9.71 1.06 19.24
C GLY A 63 10.11 1.76 17.92
N PRO A 64 11.38 1.57 17.47
CA PRO A 64 11.92 2.30 16.32
C PRO A 64 11.14 2.12 15.02
N ALA A 65 10.44 0.99 14.84
CA ALA A 65 9.60 0.75 13.68
C ALA A 65 8.40 1.71 13.64
N LEU A 66 7.75 1.95 14.79
CA LEU A 66 6.65 2.90 14.90
C LEU A 66 7.10 4.33 14.57
N ASP A 67 8.26 4.74 15.09
CA ASP A 67 8.81 6.08 14.82
C ASP A 67 9.03 6.31 13.32
N ARG A 68 9.54 5.31 12.61
CA ARG A 68 9.73 5.35 11.16
C ARG A 68 8.42 5.39 10.39
N ARG A 69 7.41 4.60 10.80
CA ARG A 69 6.07 4.68 10.19
C ARG A 69 5.43 6.05 10.39
N LEU A 70 5.59 6.64 11.57
CA LEU A 70 5.10 7.99 11.87
C LEU A 70 5.84 9.05 11.04
N GLN A 71 7.16 8.94 10.88
CA GLN A 71 7.95 9.80 10.01
C GLN A 71 7.46 9.72 8.56
N LEU A 72 7.37 8.50 8.01
CA LEU A 72 6.87 8.29 6.66
C LEU A 72 5.49 8.91 6.47
N ARG A 73 4.55 8.60 7.38
CA ARG A 73 3.20 9.17 7.34
C ARG A 73 3.22 10.69 7.34
N ALA A 74 4.02 11.32 8.20
CA ALA A 74 4.09 12.77 8.30
C ALA A 74 4.56 13.40 6.98
N GLU A 75 5.61 12.84 6.36
CA GLU A 75 6.13 13.32 5.08
C GLU A 75 5.12 13.15 3.94
N MET A 76 4.46 12.00 3.86
CA MET A 76 3.45 11.73 2.84
C MET A 76 2.23 12.66 2.98
N VAL A 77 1.78 12.90 4.21
CA VAL A 77 0.69 13.86 4.49
C VAL A 77 1.08 15.28 4.12
N ARG A 78 2.32 15.69 4.41
CA ARG A 78 2.83 17.03 4.10
C ARG A 78 2.78 17.35 2.61
N VAL A 79 2.94 16.34 1.75
CA VAL A 79 2.90 16.50 0.29
C VAL A 79 1.55 16.11 -0.33
N GLY A 80 0.50 15.96 0.49
CA GLY A 80 -0.89 15.86 0.04
C GLY A 80 -1.44 14.43 -0.09
N PHE A 81 -0.71 13.41 0.32
CA PHE A 81 -1.23 12.04 0.36
C PHE A 81 -2.05 11.77 1.62
N LYS A 82 -2.99 10.83 1.51
CA LYS A 82 -3.87 10.36 2.59
C LYS A 82 -3.45 8.93 2.98
N PRO A 83 -3.04 8.67 4.23
CA PRO A 83 -2.65 7.33 4.66
C PRO A 83 -3.86 6.39 4.73
N TYR A 84 -3.64 5.10 4.49
CA TYR A 84 -4.60 4.06 4.80
C TYR A 84 -4.31 3.45 6.18
N ALA A 85 -5.35 3.26 7.00
CA ALA A 85 -5.15 2.93 8.41
C ALA A 85 -4.60 1.51 8.64
N ARG A 86 -4.87 0.58 7.72
CA ARG A 86 -4.54 -0.85 7.86
C ARG A 86 -3.20 -1.25 7.24
N GLU A 87 -2.62 -0.39 6.41
CA GLU A 87 -1.36 -0.67 5.71
C GLU A 87 -0.43 0.53 5.89
N TRP A 88 0.65 0.36 6.66
CA TRP A 88 1.57 1.45 6.98
C TRP A 88 2.26 2.06 5.75
N TRP A 89 2.28 1.32 4.64
CA TRP A 89 2.92 1.70 3.39
C TRP A 89 1.98 2.36 2.38
N HIS A 90 0.66 2.25 2.54
CA HIS A 90 -0.31 2.62 1.51
C HIS A 90 -0.82 4.06 1.67
N PHE A 91 -0.71 4.82 0.58
CA PHE A 91 -1.07 6.22 0.54
C PHE A 91 -1.89 6.54 -0.71
N GLY A 92 -3.09 7.08 -0.52
CA GLY A 92 -3.95 7.58 -1.59
C GLY A 92 -3.67 9.04 -1.92
N PHE A 93 -3.95 9.46 -3.15
CA PHE A 93 -3.89 10.84 -3.60
C PHE A 93 -5.23 11.27 -4.20
N ASP A 94 -5.66 12.49 -3.86
CA ASP A 94 -6.89 13.08 -4.35
C ASP A 94 -6.59 14.13 -5.42
N GLY A 95 -6.48 13.69 -6.67
CA GLY A 95 -6.08 14.53 -7.80
C GLY A 95 -7.20 15.41 -8.39
N GLY A 96 -8.41 15.42 -7.80
CA GLY A 96 -9.55 16.26 -8.23
C GLY A 96 -10.15 15.95 -9.61
N ALA A 97 -9.43 15.27 -10.50
CA ALA A 97 -9.91 14.83 -11.80
C ALA A 97 -10.46 13.39 -11.74
N ASP A 98 -11.52 13.13 -12.50
CA ASP A 98 -12.00 11.77 -12.74
C ASP A 98 -11.03 11.08 -13.72
N VAL A 99 -10.22 10.16 -13.19
CA VAL A 99 -9.25 9.41 -13.98
C VAL A 99 -9.87 8.05 -14.31
N PRO A 100 -9.95 7.66 -15.60
CA PRO A 100 -10.54 6.37 -15.97
C PRO A 100 -9.77 5.22 -15.30
N VAL A 101 -10.51 4.22 -14.84
CA VAL A 101 -9.94 2.98 -14.29
C VAL A 101 -9.12 2.29 -15.39
N ARG A 102 -7.85 1.98 -15.08
CA ARG A 102 -6.97 1.17 -15.92
C ARG A 102 -6.60 -0.11 -15.19
N ASP A 103 -7.57 -1.01 -15.12
CA ASP A 103 -7.39 -2.38 -14.64
C ASP A 103 -7.20 -3.33 -15.84
N VAL A 104 -6.13 -3.10 -16.60
CA VAL A 104 -5.77 -3.91 -17.77
C VAL A 104 -4.38 -4.48 -17.58
N ALA A 105 -4.18 -5.73 -17.98
CA ALA A 105 -2.86 -6.34 -17.96
C ALA A 105 -1.95 -5.59 -18.95
N TYR A 106 -0.86 -5.03 -18.45
CA TYR A 106 0.20 -4.52 -19.31
C TYR A 106 0.97 -5.72 -19.85
N ALA A 107 0.89 -5.96 -21.16
CA ALA A 107 1.76 -6.93 -21.80
C ALA A 107 3.19 -6.37 -21.80
N CYS A 108 4.16 -7.22 -21.45
CA CYS A 108 5.54 -6.95 -21.84
C CYS A 108 5.55 -6.84 -23.37
N ARG A 109 6.04 -5.73 -23.92
CA ARG A 109 6.37 -5.70 -25.34
C ARG A 109 7.53 -6.67 -25.55
N ASP A 110 7.35 -7.62 -26.46
CA ASP A 110 8.46 -8.40 -27.00
C ASP A 110 9.52 -7.40 -27.48
N ARG A 111 10.74 -7.55 -26.98
CA ARG A 111 11.87 -6.69 -27.33
C ARG A 111 12.43 -7.07 -28.69
#